data_AF-A0A520KGJ5-F1
#
_entry.id   AF-A0A520KGJ5-F1
#
_cell.length_a   1.000
_cell.length_b   1.000
_cell.length_c   1.000
_cell.angle_alpha   90.00
_cell.angle_beta   90.00
_cell.angle_gamma   90.00
#
_symmetry.space_group_name_H-M   'P 1'
#
loop_
_entity.id
_entity.type
_entity.pdbx_description
1 polymer ?
#
loop_
_entity_poly.entity_id
_entity_poly.type
_entity_poly.pdbx_seq_one_letter_code
_entity_poly.pdbx_strand_id
1 'polypeptide(L)'
;MEEVKKVELKNVELVAEISNLLGHPIRLIIVDIIEKKEGANWTEILNNLEEIIGKRLNPNTINFHLSKLVEGGIIEKKEGRFFVKENMKNNEILKAILKEIR
;
A
#
# COMPACT_ATOMS: atom_id res chain seq x y z
N MET A 1 26.69 -11.52 -18.82
CA MET A 1 26.38 -10.13 -19.25
C MET A 1 24.91 -9.96 -19.65
N GLU A 2 24.33 -10.91 -20.41
CA GLU A 2 22.90 -10.87 -20.77
C GLU A 2 21.96 -11.10 -19.58
N GLU A 3 22.32 -12.01 -18.67
CA GLU A 3 21.54 -12.31 -17.45
C GLU A 3 21.49 -11.13 -16.47
N VAL A 4 22.58 -10.37 -16.35
CA VAL A 4 22.65 -9.15 -15.52
C VAL A 4 21.69 -8.08 -16.05
N LYS A 5 21.63 -7.87 -17.37
CA LYS A 5 20.71 -6.91 -17.99
C LYS A 5 19.24 -7.30 -17.80
N LYS A 6 18.92 -8.60 -17.82
CA LYS A 6 17.55 -9.10 -17.56
C LYS A 6 17.12 -8.87 -16.11
N VAL A 7 18.02 -9.07 -15.15
CA VAL A 7 17.75 -8.79 -13.72
C VAL A 7 17.53 -7.29 -13.49
N GLU A 8 18.36 -6.45 -14.12
CA GLU A 8 18.24 -4.99 -14.00
C GLU A 8 16.92 -4.47 -14.55
N LEU A 9 16.49 -4.93 -15.74
CA LEU A 9 15.20 -4.56 -16.31
C LEU A 9 14.03 -4.98 -15.41
N LYS A 10 14.06 -6.20 -14.88
CA LYS A 10 13.03 -6.71 -13.98
C LYS A 10 12.90 -5.86 -12.70
N ASN A 11 14.02 -5.36 -12.17
CA ASN A 11 13.99 -4.48 -11.01
C ASN A 11 13.35 -3.13 -11.35
N VAL A 12 13.67 -2.56 -12.52
CA VAL A 12 13.05 -1.30 -12.98
C VAL A 12 11.54 -1.46 -13.16
N GLU A 13 11.09 -2.57 -13.76
CA GLU A 13 9.67 -2.89 -13.93
C GLU A 13 8.96 -2.99 -12.57
N LEU A 14 9.55 -3.70 -11.60
CA LEU A 14 9.01 -3.82 -10.25
C LEU A 14 8.87 -2.45 -9.56
N VAL A 15 9.87 -1.58 -9.69
CA VAL A 15 9.80 -0.22 -9.14
C VAL A 15 8.66 0.56 -9.79
N ALA A 16 8.54 0.51 -11.12
CA ALA A 16 7.47 1.20 -11.84
C ALA A 16 6.07 0.70 -11.43
N GLU A 17 5.90 -0.62 -11.25
CA GLU A 17 4.66 -1.22 -10.77
C GLU A 17 4.29 -0.75 -9.36
N ILE A 18 5.26 -0.78 -8.42
CA ILE A 18 5.06 -0.31 -7.05
C ILE A 18 4.72 1.19 -7.06
N SER A 19 5.44 2.01 -7.83
CA SER A 19 5.18 3.45 -7.95
C SER A 19 3.79 3.74 -8.53
N ASN A 20 3.36 3.01 -9.57
CA ASN A 20 2.03 3.16 -10.14
C ASN A 20 0.93 2.76 -9.13
N LEU A 21 1.16 1.68 -8.38
CA LEU A 21 0.24 1.23 -7.36
C LEU A 21 0.17 2.22 -6.19
N LEU A 22 1.30 2.73 -5.70
CA LEU A 22 1.34 3.68 -4.59
C LEU A 22 1.04 5.13 -5.03
N GLY A 23 1.00 5.43 -6.33
CA GLY A 23 0.74 6.77 -6.88
C GLY A 23 -0.68 7.33 -6.69
N HIS A 24 -1.45 6.85 -5.71
CA HIS A 24 -2.78 7.36 -5.39
C HIS A 24 -2.90 7.71 -3.90
N PRO A 25 -3.40 8.91 -3.55
CA PRO A 25 -3.38 9.41 -2.18
C PRO A 25 -4.13 8.50 -1.19
N ILE A 26 -5.31 8.00 -1.56
CA ILE A 26 -6.06 7.06 -0.70
C ILE A 26 -5.26 5.79 -0.41
N ARG A 27 -4.52 5.26 -1.39
CA ARG A 27 -3.74 4.03 -1.19
C ARG A 27 -2.54 4.26 -0.27
N LEU A 28 -1.88 5.42 -0.38
CA LEU A 28 -0.81 5.81 0.54
C LEU A 28 -1.32 5.92 1.98
N ILE A 29 -2.44 6.60 2.19
CA ILE A 29 -3.02 6.76 3.52
C ILE A 29 -3.47 5.40 4.08
N ILE A 30 -4.09 4.53 3.28
CA ILE A 30 -4.44 3.16 3.70
C ILE A 30 -3.20 2.41 4.18
N VAL A 31 -2.11 2.43 3.41
CA VAL A 31 -0.88 1.72 3.77
C VAL A 31 -0.26 2.30 5.04
N ASP A 32 -0.24 3.63 5.18
CA ASP A 32 0.22 4.32 6.39
C ASP A 32 -0.59 3.92 7.64
N ILE A 33 -1.93 3.89 7.54
CA ILE A 33 -2.83 3.46 8.63
C ILE A 33 -2.52 2.02 9.03
N ILE A 34 -2.41 1.11 8.05
CA ILE A 34 -2.15 -0.31 8.29
C ILE A 34 -0.78 -0.50 8.94
N GLU A 35 0.25 0.20 8.47
CA GLU A 35 1.60 0.09 9.04
C GLU A 35 1.64 0.61 10.48
N LYS A 36 1.11 1.81 10.74
CA LYS A 36 1.09 2.43 12.08
C LYS A 36 0.33 1.60 13.13
N LYS A 37 -0.70 0.87 12.71
CA LYS A 37 -1.51 0.02 13.61
C LYS A 37 -1.01 -1.42 13.70
N GLU A 38 0.08 -1.76 13.00
CA GLU A 38 0.58 -3.14 12.85
C GLU A 38 -0.52 -4.11 12.35
N GLY A 39 -1.41 -3.57 11.51
CA GLY A 39 -2.58 -4.24 10.98
C GLY A 39 -3.88 -3.58 11.36
N ALA A 40 -4.83 -3.49 10.43
CA ALA A 40 -6.11 -2.81 10.64
C ALA A 40 -7.27 -3.55 9.96
N ASN A 41 -8.44 -3.57 10.59
CA ASN A 41 -9.67 -4.04 9.95
C ASN A 41 -10.28 -2.95 9.05
N TRP A 42 -11.28 -3.34 8.26
CA TRP A 42 -11.91 -2.44 7.30
C TRP A 42 -12.53 -1.18 7.94
N THR A 43 -13.20 -1.32 9.08
CA THR A 43 -13.85 -0.21 9.78
C THR A 43 -12.82 0.76 10.34
N GLU A 44 -11.71 0.25 10.88
CA GLU A 44 -10.59 1.07 11.34
C GLU A 44 -10.01 1.90 10.19
N ILE A 45 -9.81 1.28 9.03
CA ILE A 45 -9.29 1.95 7.82
C ILE A 45 -10.27 3.03 7.35
N LEU A 46 -11.55 2.72 7.23
CA LEU A 46 -12.57 3.68 6.80
C LEU A 46 -12.61 4.90 7.72
N ASN A 47 -12.71 4.68 9.03
CA ASN A 47 -12.85 5.77 9.99
C ASN A 47 -11.62 6.69 9.97
N ASN A 48 -10.41 6.13 9.94
CA ASN A 48 -9.17 6.92 9.90
C ASN A 48 -9.04 7.69 8.56
N LEU A 49 -9.44 7.09 7.44
CA LEU A 49 -9.45 7.79 6.16
C LEU A 49 -10.44 8.96 6.13
N GLU A 50 -11.65 8.77 6.65
CA GLU A 50 -12.67 9.83 6.70
C GLU A 50 -12.24 10.97 7.62
N GLU A 51 -11.57 10.66 8.74
CA GLU A 51 -10.98 11.63 9.65
C GLU A 51 -9.88 12.45 8.96
N ILE A 52 -8.92 11.79 8.30
CA ILE A 52 -7.81 12.46 7.60
C ILE A 52 -8.30 13.32 6.43
N ILE A 53 -9.26 12.82 5.65
CA ILE A 53 -9.77 13.52 4.45
C ILE A 53 -10.84 14.56 4.83
N GLY A 54 -11.39 14.51 6.04
CA GLY A 54 -12.39 15.45 6.55
C GLY A 54 -13.77 15.30 5.90
N LYS A 55 -14.08 14.14 5.33
CA LYS A 55 -15.40 13.85 4.74
C LYS A 55 -15.70 12.36 4.70
N ARG A 56 -16.99 12.04 4.58
CA ARG A 56 -17.47 10.68 4.32
C ARG A 56 -16.96 10.17 2.97
N LEU A 57 -16.55 8.91 2.94
CA LEU A 57 -16.06 8.25 1.74
C LEU A 57 -17.04 7.17 1.31
N ASN A 58 -17.09 6.91 0.01
CA ASN A 58 -17.87 5.79 -0.50
C ASN A 58 -17.20 4.46 -0.08
N PRO A 59 -17.89 3.57 0.65
CA PRO A 59 -17.35 2.26 1.05
C PRO A 59 -16.77 1.45 -0.12
N ASN A 60 -17.39 1.53 -1.30
CA ASN A 60 -16.95 0.81 -2.48
C ASN A 60 -15.61 1.33 -3.03
N THR A 61 -15.36 2.63 -2.88
CA THR A 61 -14.06 3.22 -3.24
C THR A 61 -12.95 2.67 -2.36
N ILE A 62 -13.21 2.50 -1.06
CA ILE A 62 -12.23 1.90 -0.14
C ILE A 62 -11.96 0.44 -0.49
N ASN A 63 -13.02 -0.34 -0.75
CA ASN A 63 -12.89 -1.73 -1.19
C ASN A 63 -12.08 -1.85 -2.47
N PHE A 64 -12.32 -0.99 -3.46
CA PHE A 64 -11.55 -0.95 -4.69
C PHE A 64 -10.05 -0.72 -4.44
N HIS A 65 -9.69 0.24 -3.58
CA HIS A 65 -8.30 0.51 -3.26
C HIS A 65 -7.62 -0.61 -2.46
N LEU A 66 -8.33 -1.21 -1.51
CA LEU A 66 -7.84 -2.38 -0.76
C LEU A 66 -7.60 -3.56 -1.69
N SER A 67 -8.52 -3.86 -2.60
CA SER A 67 -8.33 -4.92 -3.60
C SER A 67 -7.10 -4.68 -4.45
N LYS A 68 -6.87 -3.44 -4.93
CA LYS A 68 -5.66 -3.12 -5.71
C LYS A 68 -4.38 -3.32 -4.92
N LEU A 69 -4.36 -2.95 -3.64
CA LEU A 69 -3.19 -3.14 -2.78
C LEU A 69 -2.92 -4.61 -2.46
N VAL A 70 -3.97 -5.44 -2.34
CA VAL A 70 -3.87 -6.90 -2.17
C VAL A 70 -3.38 -7.55 -3.47
N GLU A 71 -4.02 -7.25 -4.60
CA GLU A 71 -3.67 -7.76 -5.93
C GLU A 71 -2.22 -7.44 -6.29
N GLY A 72 -1.78 -6.21 -6.03
CA GLY A 72 -0.41 -5.78 -6.26
C GLY A 72 0.60 -6.18 -5.19
N GLY A 73 0.20 -6.98 -4.19
CA GLY A 73 1.11 -7.55 -3.20
C GLY A 73 1.75 -6.54 -2.25
N ILE A 74 1.12 -5.38 -2.01
CA ILE A 74 1.58 -4.42 -1.00
C ILE A 74 1.10 -4.83 0.38
N ILE A 75 -0.18 -5.21 0.46
CA ILE A 75 -0.83 -5.67 1.68
C ILE A 75 -1.35 -7.09 1.50
N GLU A 76 -1.63 -7.75 2.62
CA GLU A 76 -2.32 -9.02 2.67
C GLU A 76 -3.48 -8.96 3.65
N LYS A 77 -4.50 -9.79 3.44
CA LYS A 77 -5.65 -9.91 4.35
C LYS A 77 -5.56 -11.23 5.10
N LYS A 78 -5.52 -11.17 6.43
CA LYS A 78 -5.49 -12.33 7.34
C LYS A 78 -6.53 -12.11 8.44
N GLU A 79 -7.41 -13.09 8.64
CA GLU A 79 -8.41 -13.08 9.73
C GLU A 79 -9.25 -11.78 9.79
N GLY A 80 -9.65 -11.24 8.63
CA GLY A 80 -10.46 -10.02 8.55
C GLY A 80 -9.68 -8.71 8.74
N ARG A 81 -8.37 -8.77 8.98
CA ARG A 81 -7.48 -7.63 9.10
C ARG A 81 -6.52 -7.56 7.90
N PHE A 82 -6.07 -6.36 7.58
CA PHE A 82 -5.08 -6.09 6.55
C PHE A 82 -3.74 -5.78 7.19
N PHE A 83 -2.66 -6.27 6.59
CA PHE A 83 -1.27 -6.08 7.04
C PHE A 83 -0.40 -5.71 5.85
N VAL A 84 0.60 -4.83 6.04
CA VAL A 84 1.66 -4.66 5.04
C VAL A 84 2.46 -5.96 4.98
N LYS A 85 2.68 -6.50 3.78
CA LYS A 85 3.42 -7.76 3.63
C LYS A 85 4.85 -7.61 4.13
N GLU A 86 5.42 -8.67 4.68
CA GLU A 86 6.75 -8.63 5.31
C GLU A 86 7.87 -8.20 4.34
N ASN A 87 7.80 -8.65 3.09
CA ASN A 87 8.74 -8.22 2.04
C ASN A 87 8.60 -6.72 1.69
N MET A 88 7.43 -6.13 1.95
CA MET A 88 7.16 -4.71 1.69
C MET A 88 7.54 -3.82 2.87
N LYS A 89 7.45 -4.30 4.12
CA LYS A 89 7.93 -3.55 5.29
C LYS A 89 9.42 -3.19 5.19
N ASN A 90 10.20 -4.07 4.59
CA ASN A 90 11.63 -3.87 4.36
C ASN A 90 11.95 -3.19 3.03
N ASN A 91 10.94 -2.82 2.23
CA ASN A 91 11.14 -2.17 0.95
C ASN A 91 11.49 -0.68 1.14
N GLU A 92 12.68 -0.28 0.68
CA GLU A 92 13.20 1.08 0.88
C GLU A 92 12.37 2.17 0.18
N ILE A 93 11.71 1.85 -0.95
CA ILE A 93 10.82 2.80 -1.64
C ILE A 93 9.58 3.07 -0.81
N LEU A 94 8.94 2.02 -0.29
CA LEU A 94 7.78 2.19 0.58
C LEU A 94 8.15 2.97 1.84
N LYS A 95 9.27 2.63 2.49
CA LYS A 95 9.76 3.36 3.67
C LYS A 95 10.00 4.84 3.36
N ALA A 96 10.66 5.15 2.24
CA ALA A 96 10.92 6.52 1.82
C ALA A 96 9.60 7.29 1.62
N ILE A 97 8.65 6.73 0.88
CA ILE A 97 7.34 7.35 0.65
C ILE A 97 6.60 7.60 1.97
N LEU A 98 6.54 6.60 2.86
CA LEU A 98 5.83 6.74 4.14
C LEU A 98 6.50 7.76 5.05
N LYS A 99 7.83 7.91 4.98
CA LYS A 99 8.56 8.95 5.72
C LYS A 99 8.23 10.37 5.24
N GLU A 100 8.05 10.58 3.94
CA GLU A 100 7.75 11.91 3.38
C GLU A 100 6.33 12.40 3.67
N ILE A 101 5.39 11.51 3.99
CA ILE A 101 3.99 11.86 4.28
C ILE A 101 3.67 11.91 5.79
N ARG A 102 4.67 11.75 6.65
CA ARG A 102 4.59 11.77 8.11
C ARG A 102 5.24 13.02 8.67
#